data_AF-A0A5C8GER1-F1
#
_entry.id   AF-A0A5C8GER1-F1
#
_cell.length_a   1.000
_cell.length_b   1.000
_cell.length_c   1.000
_cell.angle_alpha   90.00
_cell.angle_beta   90.00
_cell.angle_gamma   90.00
#
_symmetry.space_group_name_H-M   'P 1'
#
loop_
_entity.id
_entity.type
_entity.pdbx_description
1 polymer ?
#
loop_
_entity_poly.entity_id
_entity_poly.type
_entity_poly.pdbx_seq_one_letter_code
_entity_poly.pdbx_strand_id
1 'polypeptide(L)'
;MKKVFLTTIALLSIASASVFGMYGVNSGDWIGFLTHGNQFRARMGQLGFTLGNDTIKGTFGFFNNGRGTWGGMLANNSTDTTTTGGPSAGLFYDFTPTISMGLAYTSSLISVGVGYNATIGPRWTKYNGKTEGKKTEAVVHTPVLVLNALDNAFRMAIPIQVVNLTDKATEGKGSVTAVSLEAQFRYYSGLDFLPQVRLLIKYGNYGYNLSGGGEKLKQTFAESFGFDFRLYFGAMVEEVAIQPIVKLAYNGALGKQHNNTSVTALGALEDSVTVASVISSVFTGGAGGADGLTSTYAGTPTWKKGAWNLTLAPALGITANSDIVSLYVEPSLGLKITQSGSATDNKAKETYGLAWGTYAEIYITPIKNLEWYFEADVSGGDATIPELPVKFAASTGITWYLPAL
;
A
#
# COMPACT_ATOMS: atom_id res chain seq x y z
N MET A 1 -20.47 25.91 -26.02
CA MET A 1 -20.83 25.46 -24.66
C MET A 1 -20.72 23.94 -24.46
N LYS A 2 -21.12 23.07 -25.42
CA LYS A 2 -20.93 21.60 -25.31
C LYS A 2 -19.47 21.12 -25.16
N LYS A 3 -18.49 21.80 -25.77
CA LYS A 3 -17.07 21.38 -25.71
C LYS A 3 -16.40 21.58 -24.35
N VAL A 4 -16.74 22.64 -23.63
CA VAL A 4 -16.16 22.94 -22.30
C VAL A 4 -16.71 22.01 -21.23
N PHE A 5 -17.99 21.62 -21.34
CA PHE A 5 -18.60 20.63 -20.46
C PHE A 5 -17.99 19.23 -20.63
N LEU A 6 -17.65 18.85 -21.87
CA LEU A 6 -16.99 17.57 -22.17
C LEU A 6 -15.60 17.48 -21.52
N THR A 7 -14.83 18.57 -21.55
CA THR A 7 -13.49 18.61 -20.93
C THR A 7 -13.57 18.54 -19.41
N THR A 8 -14.57 19.19 -18.79
CA THR A 8 -14.78 19.16 -17.34
C THR A 8 -15.29 17.79 -16.85
N ILE A 9 -16.19 17.13 -17.59
CA ILE A 9 -16.66 15.77 -17.27
C ILE A 9 -15.53 14.75 -17.42
N ALA A 10 -14.68 14.87 -18.46
CA ALA A 10 -13.49 14.06 -18.60
C ALA A 10 -12.48 14.32 -17.47
N LEU A 11 -12.26 15.56 -17.06
CA LEU A 11 -11.37 15.89 -15.93
C LEU A 11 -11.87 15.35 -14.59
N LEU A 12 -13.20 15.35 -14.35
CA LEU A 12 -13.80 14.74 -13.15
C LEU A 12 -13.79 13.20 -13.21
N SER A 13 -14.07 12.58 -14.36
CA SER A 13 -14.09 11.12 -14.52
C SER A 13 -12.70 10.48 -14.60
N ILE A 14 -11.67 11.27 -14.92
CA ILE A 14 -10.27 10.83 -14.94
C ILE A 14 -9.61 10.97 -13.55
N ALA A 15 -10.24 11.73 -12.64
CA ALA A 15 -9.86 11.74 -11.22
C ALA A 15 -10.44 10.53 -10.46
N SER A 16 -11.58 9.96 -10.88
CA SER A 16 -12.37 8.92 -10.19
C SER A 16 -11.83 7.47 -10.25
N ALA A 17 -10.56 7.27 -10.59
CA ALA A 17 -9.90 5.96 -10.45
C ALA A 17 -8.78 5.97 -9.41
N SER A 18 -8.87 6.92 -8.46
CA SER A 18 -8.20 6.98 -7.16
C SER A 18 -8.41 8.37 -6.52
N VAL A 19 -9.58 8.71 -6.00
CA VAL A 19 -9.81 10.03 -5.36
C VAL A 19 -9.35 10.00 -3.90
N PHE A 20 -8.03 10.12 -3.85
CA PHE A 20 -7.05 10.20 -2.80
C PHE A 20 -7.25 11.17 -1.66
N GLY A 21 -6.75 10.78 -0.47
CA GLY A 21 -6.37 11.57 0.69
C GLY A 21 -6.72 10.78 1.96
N MET A 22 -5.80 10.46 2.87
CA MET A 22 -4.54 11.12 3.23
C MET A 22 -3.38 10.10 3.34
N TYR A 23 -2.22 10.50 2.85
CA TYR A 23 -1.34 9.61 2.11
C TYR A 23 -0.79 8.40 2.88
N GLY A 24 -1.49 7.26 2.82
CA GLY A 24 -1.05 5.99 3.37
C GLY A 24 0.05 5.37 2.51
N VAL A 25 0.86 4.51 3.13
CA VAL A 25 1.95 3.78 2.47
C VAL A 25 1.45 2.88 1.32
N ASN A 26 0.19 2.41 1.41
CA ASN A 26 -0.45 1.53 0.44
C ASN A 26 -1.76 2.10 -0.14
N SER A 27 -2.13 3.37 0.14
CA SER A 27 -3.39 3.94 -0.40
C SER A 27 -3.26 4.34 -1.87
N GLY A 28 -2.03 4.45 -2.37
CA GLY A 28 -1.75 4.97 -3.71
C GLY A 28 -1.94 6.48 -3.82
N ASP A 29 -2.19 7.16 -2.70
CA ASP A 29 -2.69 8.52 -2.71
C ASP A 29 -1.69 9.58 -3.14
N TRP A 30 -0.39 9.31 -2.92
CA TRP A 30 0.67 10.30 -3.04
C TRP A 30 0.75 10.94 -4.42
N ILE A 31 0.37 10.23 -5.48
CA ILE A 31 0.37 10.76 -6.85
C ILE A 31 -0.66 11.88 -7.09
N GLY A 32 -1.61 12.07 -6.16
CA GLY A 32 -2.54 13.21 -6.15
C GLY A 32 -2.04 14.45 -5.41
N PHE A 33 -0.97 14.35 -4.61
CA PHE A 33 -0.55 15.42 -3.69
C PHE A 33 -0.34 16.78 -4.34
N LEU A 34 0.33 16.80 -5.49
CA LEU A 34 0.62 18.04 -6.19
C LEU A 34 -0.64 18.67 -6.82
N THR A 35 -1.68 17.89 -7.07
CA THR A 35 -2.93 18.36 -7.70
C THR A 35 -4.07 18.65 -6.75
N HIS A 36 -4.02 18.18 -5.52
CA HIS A 36 -5.08 18.45 -4.56
C HIS A 36 -5.15 19.93 -4.21
N GLY A 37 -6.36 20.50 -4.24
CA GLY A 37 -6.62 21.82 -3.67
C GLY A 37 -6.47 21.81 -2.14
N ASN A 38 -6.63 22.99 -1.54
CA ASN A 38 -6.72 23.08 -0.09
C ASN A 38 -7.95 22.30 0.38
N GLN A 39 -7.75 21.36 1.30
CA GLN A 39 -8.81 20.50 1.79
C GLN A 39 -8.51 20.00 3.19
N PHE A 40 -9.55 19.93 4.00
CA PHE A 40 -9.60 19.09 5.19
C PHE A 40 -10.33 17.79 4.86
N ARG A 41 -9.92 16.69 5.48
CA ARG A 41 -10.50 15.38 5.19
C ARG A 41 -10.59 14.51 6.42
N ALA A 42 -11.76 13.92 6.60
CA ALA A 42 -12.03 12.92 7.62
C ALA A 42 -12.78 11.76 6.97
N ARG A 43 -12.13 10.60 6.84
CA ARG A 43 -12.73 9.39 6.27
C ARG A 43 -12.47 8.21 7.20
N MET A 44 -13.14 7.09 6.95
CA MET A 44 -12.90 5.90 7.75
C MET A 44 -11.42 5.50 7.71
N GLY A 45 -10.79 5.44 8.88
CA GLY A 45 -9.36 5.11 9.00
C GLY A 45 -8.37 6.22 8.65
N GLN A 46 -8.82 7.45 8.34
CA GLN A 46 -7.92 8.53 7.94
C GLN A 46 -8.40 9.95 8.30
N LEU A 47 -7.48 10.80 8.72
CA LEU A 47 -7.77 12.19 9.12
C LEU A 47 -6.58 13.11 8.84
N GLY A 48 -6.77 14.15 8.03
CA GLY A 48 -5.71 15.10 7.74
C GLY A 48 -6.13 16.28 6.86
N PHE A 49 -5.13 17.03 6.41
CA PHE A 49 -5.33 18.20 5.54
C PHE A 49 -4.23 18.33 4.49
N THR A 50 -4.55 19.09 3.44
CA THR A 50 -3.60 19.65 2.48
C THR A 50 -3.87 21.15 2.42
N LEU A 51 -2.84 21.97 2.62
CA LEU A 51 -2.95 23.43 2.65
C LEU A 51 -1.76 24.05 1.92
N GLY A 52 -1.98 25.19 1.29
CA GLY A 52 -0.95 25.89 0.56
C GLY A 52 -1.48 27.03 -0.28
N ASN A 53 -0.56 27.61 -1.05
CA ASN A 53 -0.85 28.54 -2.13
C ASN A 53 -0.43 27.92 -3.47
N ASP A 54 -0.37 28.74 -4.53
CA ASP A 54 -0.04 28.28 -5.88
C ASP A 54 1.41 27.79 -6.04
N THR A 55 2.30 28.13 -5.10
CA THR A 55 3.74 27.82 -5.18
C THR A 55 4.19 26.79 -4.13
N ILE A 56 3.64 26.84 -2.92
CA ILE A 56 4.05 25.97 -1.81
C ILE A 56 2.81 25.31 -1.21
N LYS A 57 2.90 23.99 -1.03
CA LYS A 57 1.82 23.19 -0.45
C LYS A 57 2.36 22.18 0.54
N GLY A 58 1.67 22.04 1.65
CA GLY A 58 1.96 21.08 2.71
C GLY A 58 0.77 20.15 2.97
N THR A 59 1.06 18.98 3.51
CA THR A 59 0.06 18.02 3.96
C THR A 59 0.48 17.38 5.28
N PHE A 60 -0.49 17.04 6.10
CA PHE A 60 -0.30 16.29 7.33
C PHE A 60 -1.53 15.43 7.65
N GLY A 61 -1.31 14.23 8.23
CA GLY A 61 -2.33 13.54 9.01
C GLY A 61 -2.01 12.07 9.34
N PHE A 62 -3.05 11.30 9.69
CA PHE A 62 -2.97 9.96 10.28
C PHE A 62 -3.79 8.90 9.54
N PHE A 63 -3.16 7.84 9.05
CA PHE A 63 -3.80 6.70 8.39
C PHE A 63 -3.69 5.45 9.26
N ASN A 64 -4.78 4.71 9.43
CA ASN A 64 -4.77 3.45 10.17
C ASN A 64 -4.43 2.29 9.23
N ASN A 65 -3.25 1.67 9.42
CA ASN A 65 -2.80 0.54 8.60
C ASN A 65 -3.30 -0.84 9.09
N GLY A 66 -4.26 -0.88 10.02
CA GLY A 66 -5.21 -2.00 10.14
C GLY A 66 -4.68 -3.34 10.69
N ARG A 67 -3.99 -3.36 11.85
CA ARG A 67 -3.86 -4.62 12.62
C ARG A 67 -5.11 -4.94 13.46
N GLY A 68 -5.97 -3.95 13.74
CA GLY A 68 -7.23 -4.10 14.49
C GLY A 68 -8.52 -4.08 13.66
N THR A 69 -9.64 -4.37 14.32
CA THR A 69 -11.01 -4.34 13.76
C THR A 69 -11.36 -2.95 13.19
N TRP A 70 -12.12 -2.93 12.08
CA TRP A 70 -12.67 -1.73 11.44
C TRP A 70 -13.17 -0.70 12.47
N GLY A 71 -12.61 0.51 12.45
CA GLY A 71 -13.03 1.62 13.32
C GLY A 71 -12.50 1.60 14.76
N GLY A 72 -11.69 0.63 15.17
CA GLY A 72 -11.09 0.59 16.50
C GLY A 72 -9.78 1.38 16.58
N MET A 73 -9.79 2.57 17.19
CA MET A 73 -8.60 3.07 17.91
C MET A 73 -8.30 2.19 19.15
N LEU A 74 -9.28 1.37 19.56
CA LEU A 74 -9.28 0.45 20.69
C LEU A 74 -9.85 -0.88 20.20
N ALA A 75 -9.17 -1.99 20.47
CA ALA A 75 -9.66 -3.33 20.15
C ALA A 75 -9.46 -4.26 21.36
N ASN A 76 -10.37 -5.22 21.53
CA ASN A 76 -10.20 -6.30 22.50
C ASN A 76 -9.37 -7.41 21.84
N ASN A 77 -8.21 -7.75 22.41
CA ASN A 77 -7.50 -8.94 22.00
C ASN A 77 -7.89 -10.10 22.92
N SER A 78 -8.42 -11.21 22.37
CA SER A 78 -8.73 -12.43 23.12
C SER A 78 -7.48 -13.24 23.48
N THR A 79 -6.30 -12.87 22.95
CA THR A 79 -5.04 -13.60 23.13
C THR A 79 -4.08 -12.97 24.13
N ASP A 80 -4.42 -11.84 24.75
CA ASP A 80 -3.67 -11.33 25.91
C ASP A 80 -4.11 -12.08 27.18
N THR A 81 -3.81 -13.37 27.22
CA THR A 81 -3.79 -14.12 28.46
C THR A 81 -2.54 -13.70 29.21
N THR A 82 -2.71 -12.90 30.27
CA THR A 82 -1.68 -12.79 31.29
C THR A 82 -1.32 -14.20 31.73
N THR A 83 -0.03 -14.49 31.82
CA THR A 83 0.53 -15.67 32.47
C THR A 83 0.27 -15.60 33.98
N THR A 84 -1.00 -15.64 34.39
CA THR A 84 -1.58 -15.97 35.70
C THR A 84 -3.07 -15.57 35.66
N GLY A 85 -3.94 -16.52 36.00
CA GLY A 85 -5.36 -16.51 35.65
C GLY A 85 -6.21 -15.38 36.25
N GLY A 86 -7.14 -14.90 35.41
CA GLY A 86 -8.29 -14.06 35.75
C GLY A 86 -8.99 -13.53 34.49
N PRO A 87 -10.33 -13.40 34.43
CA PRO A 87 -11.02 -12.79 33.29
C PRO A 87 -10.84 -11.27 33.36
N SER A 88 -9.83 -10.74 32.68
CA SER A 88 -9.67 -9.30 32.47
C SER A 88 -8.97 -9.08 31.14
N ALA A 89 -9.74 -9.15 30.05
CA ALA A 89 -9.33 -8.61 28.76
C ALA A 89 -9.27 -7.07 28.90
N GLY A 90 -8.07 -6.54 29.13
CA GLY A 90 -7.86 -5.09 29.09
C GLY A 90 -8.14 -4.54 27.69
N LEU A 91 -8.66 -3.33 27.61
CA LEU A 91 -8.64 -2.56 26.36
C LEU A 91 -7.18 -2.22 26.04
N PHE A 92 -6.65 -2.76 24.95
CA PHE A 92 -5.32 -2.42 24.46
C PHE A 92 -5.39 -1.71 23.11
N TYR A 93 -4.40 -0.86 22.86
CA TYR A 93 -4.24 -0.17 21.59
C TYR A 93 -3.58 -1.11 20.58
N ASP A 94 -4.36 -1.75 19.70
CA ASP A 94 -3.83 -2.30 18.44
C ASP A 94 -3.88 -1.22 17.35
N PHE A 95 -3.33 -0.06 17.69
CA PHE A 95 -3.23 1.09 16.82
C PHE A 95 -1.84 1.08 16.19
N THR A 96 -1.76 0.81 14.89
CA THR A 96 -0.55 1.01 14.08
C THR A 96 -0.68 2.28 13.25
N PRO A 97 -0.56 3.47 13.87
CA PRO A 97 -0.70 4.72 13.16
C PRO A 97 0.37 4.81 12.08
N THR A 98 -0.06 5.21 10.91
CA THR A 98 0.80 5.81 9.90
C THR A 98 0.64 7.31 10.00
N ILE A 99 1.70 8.01 10.39
CA ILE A 99 1.75 9.46 10.34
C ILE A 99 2.30 9.85 8.98
N SER A 100 1.61 10.74 8.28
CA SER A 100 1.96 11.20 6.94
C SER A 100 2.20 12.70 6.96
N MET A 101 3.29 13.15 6.34
CA MET A 101 3.59 14.56 6.15
C MET A 101 4.26 14.79 4.80
N GLY A 102 4.04 15.95 4.19
CA GLY A 102 4.69 16.28 2.93
C GLY A 102 4.74 17.77 2.67
N LEU A 103 5.70 18.15 1.83
CA LEU A 103 5.91 19.51 1.36
C LEU A 103 6.22 19.47 -0.14
N ALA A 104 5.65 20.41 -0.87
CA ALA A 104 5.80 20.50 -2.31
C ALA A 104 6.00 21.93 -2.77
N TYR A 105 6.78 22.06 -3.85
CA TYR A 105 6.80 23.20 -4.72
C TYR A 105 5.91 22.91 -5.93
N THR A 106 4.95 23.79 -6.19
CA THR A 106 4.04 23.69 -7.34
C THR A 106 4.33 24.80 -8.33
N SER A 107 4.30 24.45 -9.62
CA SER A 107 4.38 25.41 -10.72
C SER A 107 3.68 24.84 -11.96
N SER A 108 3.44 25.68 -12.97
CA SER A 108 2.85 25.26 -14.23
C SER A 108 3.72 24.26 -15.00
N LEU A 109 5.05 24.47 -15.02
CA LEU A 109 5.98 23.65 -15.80
C LEU A 109 6.27 22.30 -15.11
N ILE A 110 6.76 22.36 -13.87
CA ILE A 110 7.13 21.19 -13.08
C ILE A 110 6.79 21.46 -11.63
N SER A 111 6.06 20.52 -11.01
CA SER A 111 5.83 20.49 -9.58
C SER A 111 6.57 19.31 -8.98
N VAL A 112 7.22 19.50 -7.84
CA VAL A 112 7.97 18.46 -7.13
C VAL A 112 7.61 18.52 -5.66
N GLY A 113 7.47 17.36 -5.03
CA GLY A 113 7.25 17.27 -3.61
C GLY A 113 7.94 16.08 -3.00
N VAL A 114 8.14 16.19 -1.70
CA VAL A 114 8.59 15.09 -0.86
C VAL A 114 7.53 14.81 0.19
N GLY A 115 7.32 13.53 0.44
CA GLY A 115 6.44 13.01 1.45
C GLY A 115 7.19 12.07 2.37
N TYR A 116 6.61 11.82 3.52
CA TYR A 116 7.13 10.87 4.48
C TYR A 116 5.99 10.25 5.28
N ASN A 117 6.00 8.92 5.34
CA ASN A 117 5.14 8.17 6.22
C ASN A 117 5.96 7.42 7.27
N ALA A 118 5.52 7.47 8.52
CA ALA A 118 6.03 6.64 9.60
C ALA A 118 4.91 5.72 10.09
N THR A 119 5.00 4.43 9.78
CA THR A 119 4.06 3.43 10.32
C THR A 119 4.66 2.78 11.56
N ILE A 120 4.04 3.03 12.71
CA ILE A 120 4.48 2.50 14.00
C ILE A 120 3.96 1.08 14.15
N GLY A 121 4.87 0.14 14.42
CA GLY A 121 4.61 -1.28 14.60
C GLY A 121 4.85 -1.76 16.03
N PRO A 122 5.05 -3.08 16.23
CA PRO A 122 5.22 -3.66 17.55
C PRO A 122 6.56 -3.28 18.20
N ARG A 123 6.59 -3.37 19.54
CA ARG A 123 7.81 -3.18 20.34
C ARG A 123 8.72 -4.39 20.26
N TRP A 124 10.02 -4.15 20.24
CA TRP A 124 11.05 -5.16 20.39
C TRP A 124 12.09 -4.71 21.42
N THR A 125 12.85 -5.66 21.97
CA THR A 125 13.91 -5.36 22.94
C THR A 125 15.21 -5.07 22.21
N LYS A 126 15.73 -3.84 22.36
CA LYS A 126 17.00 -3.41 21.80
C LYS A 126 18.04 -3.23 22.89
N TYR A 127 19.16 -3.93 22.80
CA TYR A 127 20.22 -3.96 23.81
C TYR A 127 21.26 -2.87 23.60
N ASN A 128 21.56 -2.49 22.36
CA ASN A 128 22.55 -1.47 22.01
C ASN A 128 23.89 -1.66 22.75
N GLY A 129 24.36 -2.92 22.88
CA GLY A 129 25.62 -3.28 23.51
C GLY A 129 25.57 -3.30 25.05
N LYS A 130 24.38 -3.35 25.65
CA LYS A 130 24.18 -3.38 27.10
C LYS A 130 23.54 -4.70 27.54
N THR A 131 23.72 -5.06 28.81
CA THR A 131 23.09 -6.23 29.44
C THR A 131 21.58 -6.07 29.59
N GLU A 132 21.11 -4.85 29.87
CA GLU A 132 19.69 -4.51 29.95
C GLU A 132 19.20 -3.87 28.66
N GLY A 133 18.23 -4.51 28.02
CA GLY A 133 17.61 -3.99 26.79
C GLY A 133 16.47 -3.01 27.07
N LYS A 134 16.28 -2.06 26.15
CA LYS A 134 15.16 -1.12 26.18
C LYS A 134 14.11 -1.53 25.14
N LYS A 135 12.83 -1.45 25.51
CA LYS A 135 11.75 -1.61 24.54
C LYS A 135 11.71 -0.42 23.58
N THR A 136 11.74 -0.71 22.28
CA THR A 136 11.66 0.29 21.20
C THR A 136 10.63 -0.14 20.17
N GLU A 137 9.89 0.83 19.61
CA GLU A 137 8.96 0.56 18.51
C GLU A 137 9.74 0.21 17.24
N ALA A 138 9.31 -0.83 16.53
CA ALA A 138 9.70 -1.02 15.15
C ALA A 138 8.88 -0.07 14.27
N VAL A 139 9.54 0.70 13.40
CA VAL A 139 8.88 1.69 12.56
C VAL A 139 9.23 1.41 11.10
N VAL A 140 8.22 1.37 10.24
CA VAL A 140 8.40 1.42 8.78
C VAL A 140 8.52 2.88 8.40
N HIS A 141 9.66 3.26 7.83
CA HIS A 141 9.90 4.59 7.30
C HIS A 141 9.68 4.57 5.79
N THR A 142 8.79 5.43 5.30
CA THR A 142 8.44 5.49 3.88
C THR A 142 8.61 6.92 3.35
N PRO A 143 9.83 7.33 2.97
CA PRO A 143 10.01 8.51 2.12
C PRO A 143 9.27 8.34 0.80
N VAL A 144 8.73 9.45 0.29
CA VAL A 144 7.99 9.49 -0.96
C VAL A 144 8.48 10.65 -1.81
N LEU A 145 8.77 10.37 -3.08
CA LEU A 145 9.01 11.40 -4.08
C LEU A 145 7.78 11.53 -4.96
N VAL A 146 7.31 12.76 -5.17
CA VAL A 146 6.21 13.04 -6.11
C VAL A 146 6.63 14.08 -7.13
N LEU A 147 6.11 13.95 -8.35
CA LEU A 147 6.40 14.87 -9.45
C LEU A 147 5.19 14.97 -10.38
N ASN A 148 4.90 16.19 -10.80
CA ASN A 148 4.03 16.48 -11.94
C ASN A 148 4.81 17.28 -12.97
N ALA A 149 4.66 16.95 -14.25
CA ALA A 149 5.28 17.67 -15.35
C ALA A 149 4.37 17.65 -16.58
N LEU A 150 4.80 18.34 -17.64
CA LEU A 150 4.09 18.41 -18.92
C LEU A 150 2.68 18.96 -18.74
N ASP A 151 2.54 20.12 -18.08
CA ASP A 151 1.25 20.72 -17.76
C ASP A 151 0.29 19.75 -17.06
N ASN A 152 0.83 19.03 -16.06
CA ASN A 152 0.11 18.02 -15.28
C ASN A 152 -0.33 16.77 -16.06
N ALA A 153 0.13 16.59 -17.31
CA ALA A 153 -0.10 15.40 -18.10
C ALA A 153 0.69 14.19 -17.60
N PHE A 154 1.88 14.40 -17.03
CA PHE A 154 2.66 13.34 -16.40
C PHE A 154 2.65 13.48 -14.88
N ARG A 155 2.35 12.39 -14.17
CA ARG A 155 2.43 12.30 -12.71
C ARG A 155 3.19 11.08 -12.27
N MET A 156 3.94 11.24 -11.20
CA MET A 156 4.77 10.20 -10.59
C MET A 156 4.66 10.25 -9.07
N ALA A 157 4.60 9.09 -8.43
CA ALA A 157 4.84 8.94 -7.00
C ALA A 157 5.67 7.68 -6.73
N ILE A 158 6.74 7.82 -5.95
CA ILE A 158 7.64 6.72 -5.58
C ILE A 158 7.75 6.65 -4.06
N PRO A 159 6.87 5.89 -3.39
CA PRO A 159 7.03 5.53 -1.99
C PRO A 159 8.04 4.38 -1.84
N ILE A 160 9.00 4.53 -0.93
CA ILE A 160 10.01 3.51 -0.61
C ILE A 160 9.89 3.16 0.87
N GLN A 161 9.30 2.02 1.18
CA GLN A 161 9.15 1.52 2.54
C GLN A 161 10.45 0.87 3.01
N VAL A 162 10.89 1.22 4.21
CA VAL A 162 12.12 0.68 4.81
C VAL A 162 11.86 0.35 6.27
N VAL A 163 12.16 -0.88 6.65
CA VAL A 163 12.34 -1.31 8.04
C VAL A 163 13.81 -1.71 8.19
N ASN A 164 14.46 -1.18 9.22
CA ASN A 164 15.80 -1.61 9.59
C ASN A 164 15.90 -1.73 11.11
N LEU A 165 15.88 -2.96 11.60
CA LEU A 165 16.01 -3.30 13.01
C LEU A 165 17.43 -3.77 13.27
N THR A 166 18.28 -2.83 13.67
CA THR A 166 19.69 -3.10 13.99
C THR A 166 19.90 -3.13 15.50
N ASP A 167 20.59 -4.16 15.97
CA ASP A 167 21.08 -4.27 17.34
C ASP A 167 22.55 -4.69 17.40
N LYS A 168 23.16 -4.49 18.56
CA LYS A 168 24.54 -4.89 18.85
C LYS A 168 24.64 -5.48 20.25
N ALA A 169 25.58 -6.38 20.41
CA ALA A 169 26.08 -6.85 21.71
C ALA A 169 27.56 -6.51 21.85
N THR A 170 28.18 -6.99 22.92
CA THR A 170 29.60 -6.77 23.23
C THR A 170 30.52 -7.22 22.09
N GLU A 171 30.22 -8.33 21.41
CA GLU A 171 31.08 -8.92 20.37
C GLU A 171 30.34 -9.24 19.05
N GLY A 172 29.30 -8.48 18.72
CA GLY A 172 28.56 -8.70 17.48
C GLY A 172 27.52 -7.64 17.18
N LYS A 173 27.09 -7.59 15.93
CA LYS A 173 25.99 -6.76 15.45
C LYS A 173 25.13 -7.54 14.47
N GLY A 174 23.83 -7.32 14.56
CA GLY A 174 22.85 -7.90 13.67
C GLY A 174 21.86 -6.87 13.19
N SER A 175 21.38 -7.03 11.97
CA SER A 175 20.36 -6.17 11.38
C SER A 175 19.35 -7.00 10.60
N VAL A 176 18.08 -6.75 10.81
CA VAL A 176 17.00 -7.22 9.94
C VAL A 176 16.55 -6.04 9.08
N THR A 177 16.51 -6.23 7.76
CA THR A 177 16.14 -5.17 6.82
C THR A 177 15.08 -5.66 5.86
N ALA A 178 14.01 -4.88 5.74
CA ALA A 178 13.01 -5.03 4.68
C ALA A 178 12.92 -3.71 3.91
N VAL A 179 12.94 -3.79 2.59
CA VAL A 179 12.77 -2.65 1.68
C VAL A 179 11.74 -3.01 0.63
N SER A 180 10.77 -2.14 0.38
CA SER A 180 9.85 -2.32 -0.72
C SER A 180 9.44 -1.00 -1.34
N LEU A 181 9.08 -1.01 -2.62
CA LEU A 181 8.57 0.15 -3.33
C LEU A 181 7.34 -0.21 -4.14
N GLU A 182 6.46 0.76 -4.31
CA GLU A 182 5.35 0.72 -5.26
C GLU A 182 5.30 2.04 -6.03
N ALA A 183 6.17 2.15 -7.04
CA ALA A 183 6.26 3.34 -7.87
C ALA A 183 5.06 3.42 -8.82
N GLN A 184 4.43 4.58 -8.90
CA GLN A 184 3.28 4.84 -9.76
C GLN A 184 3.61 5.92 -10.78
N PHE A 185 3.20 5.68 -12.02
CA PHE A 185 3.33 6.59 -13.15
C PHE A 185 1.98 6.70 -13.85
N ARG A 186 1.57 7.93 -14.13
CA ARG A 186 0.36 8.23 -14.90
C ARG A 186 0.71 9.20 -16.00
N TYR A 187 0.23 8.90 -17.20
CA TYR A 187 0.33 9.77 -18.34
C TYR A 187 -1.06 10.03 -18.91
N TYR A 188 -1.46 11.28 -18.97
CA TYR A 188 -2.69 11.76 -19.58
C TYR A 188 -2.34 12.26 -20.97
N SER A 189 -2.78 11.54 -22.00
CA SER A 189 -2.30 11.77 -23.37
C SER A 189 -2.90 13.01 -24.03
N GLY A 190 -4.01 13.52 -23.49
CA GLY A 190 -4.85 14.53 -24.13
C GLY A 190 -5.67 13.99 -25.33
N LEU A 191 -5.59 12.69 -25.62
CA LEU A 191 -6.34 12.04 -26.69
C LEU A 191 -7.68 11.52 -26.16
N ASP A 192 -8.77 11.76 -26.89
CA ASP A 192 -10.10 11.29 -26.51
C ASP A 192 -10.18 9.76 -26.46
N PHE A 193 -9.49 9.06 -27.37
CA PHE A 193 -9.59 7.60 -27.49
C PHE A 193 -8.73 6.84 -26.49
N LEU A 194 -7.62 7.42 -26.00
CA LEU A 194 -6.71 6.80 -25.02
C LEU A 194 -6.29 7.85 -23.98
N PRO A 195 -7.23 8.37 -23.17
CA PRO A 195 -6.98 9.51 -22.29
C PRO A 195 -5.91 9.26 -21.23
N GLN A 196 -5.69 8.01 -20.82
CA GLN A 196 -4.74 7.70 -19.75
C GLN A 196 -3.98 6.39 -19.97
N VAL A 197 -2.70 6.41 -19.62
CA VAL A 197 -1.85 5.24 -19.41
C VAL A 197 -1.37 5.24 -17.96
N ARG A 198 -1.42 4.08 -17.29
CA ARG A 198 -0.95 3.91 -15.92
C ARG A 198 0.04 2.75 -15.85
N LEU A 199 1.14 2.95 -15.13
CA LEU A 199 2.10 1.92 -14.80
C LEU A 199 2.40 1.97 -13.31
N LEU A 200 2.29 0.84 -12.63
CA LEU A 200 2.79 0.62 -11.29
C LEU A 200 3.94 -0.37 -11.37
N ILE A 201 5.05 -0.09 -10.69
CA ILE A 201 6.19 -0.99 -10.55
C ILE A 201 6.33 -1.33 -9.08
N LYS A 202 6.48 -2.62 -8.79
CA LYS A 202 6.56 -3.16 -7.44
C LYS A 202 7.87 -3.89 -7.25
N TYR A 203 8.54 -3.62 -6.15
CA TYR A 203 9.71 -4.40 -5.73
C TYR A 203 9.69 -4.56 -4.22
N GLY A 204 10.18 -5.70 -3.74
CA GLY A 204 10.31 -5.98 -2.33
C GLY A 204 11.52 -6.87 -2.06
N ASN A 205 12.21 -6.61 -0.96
CA ASN A 205 13.34 -7.37 -0.46
C ASN A 205 13.25 -7.44 1.06
N TYR A 206 13.57 -8.60 1.62
CA TYR A 206 13.59 -8.83 3.05
C TYR A 206 14.69 -9.83 3.40
N GLY A 207 15.48 -9.53 4.42
CA GLY A 207 16.59 -10.37 4.86
C GLY A 207 17.27 -9.86 6.12
N TYR A 208 18.39 -10.47 6.44
CA TYR A 208 19.19 -10.10 7.60
C TYR A 208 20.69 -10.09 7.30
N ASN A 209 21.43 -9.43 8.17
CA ASN A 209 22.88 -9.49 8.25
C ASN A 209 23.30 -9.72 9.71
N LEU A 210 24.30 -10.57 9.91
CA LEU A 210 25.01 -10.76 11.18
C LEU A 210 26.50 -10.52 10.95
N SER A 211 27.16 -9.95 11.95
CA SER A 211 28.62 -9.90 11.97
C SER A 211 29.15 -9.92 13.39
N GLY A 212 30.17 -10.74 13.64
CA GLY A 212 30.79 -10.97 14.94
C GLY A 212 31.97 -11.92 14.78
N GLY A 213 32.97 -11.86 15.68
CA GLY A 213 34.12 -12.77 15.64
C GLY A 213 34.95 -12.77 14.35
N GLY A 214 34.87 -11.72 13.52
CA GLY A 214 35.53 -11.65 12.21
C GLY A 214 34.70 -12.18 11.04
N GLU A 215 33.55 -12.79 11.29
CA GLU A 215 32.66 -13.34 10.25
C GLU A 215 31.51 -12.39 9.91
N LYS A 216 30.99 -12.52 8.69
CA LYS A 216 29.80 -11.82 8.20
C LYS A 216 28.87 -12.81 7.52
N LEU A 217 27.64 -12.92 8.02
CA LEU A 217 26.57 -13.71 7.42
C LEU A 217 25.50 -12.78 6.87
N LYS A 218 25.11 -12.96 5.61
CA LYS A 218 24.02 -12.23 4.98
C LYS A 218 23.11 -13.22 4.29
N GLN A 219 21.81 -13.07 4.49
CA GLN A 219 20.81 -13.90 3.84
C GLN A 219 19.58 -13.08 3.47
N THR A 220 19.08 -13.32 2.26
CA THR A 220 17.77 -12.84 1.81
C THR A 220 16.74 -13.88 2.20
N PHE A 221 15.67 -13.48 2.89
CA PHE A 221 14.51 -14.32 3.16
C PHE A 221 13.53 -14.30 2.00
N ALA A 222 13.27 -13.12 1.42
CA ALA A 222 12.34 -12.98 0.33
C ALA A 222 12.67 -11.79 -0.58
N GLU A 223 12.36 -11.94 -1.87
CA GLU A 223 12.45 -10.89 -2.86
C GLU A 223 11.31 -11.02 -3.88
N SER A 224 10.74 -9.91 -4.35
CA SER A 224 9.65 -9.97 -5.33
C SER A 224 9.71 -8.81 -6.31
N PHE A 225 9.21 -9.04 -7.52
CA PHE A 225 9.02 -8.01 -8.53
C PHE A 225 7.62 -8.14 -9.14
N GLY A 226 7.01 -7.01 -9.44
CA GLY A 226 5.71 -6.98 -10.11
C GLY A 226 5.45 -5.66 -10.82
N PHE A 227 4.38 -5.65 -11.60
CA PHE A 227 3.86 -4.45 -12.23
C PHE A 227 2.34 -4.55 -12.42
N ASP A 228 1.70 -3.39 -12.54
CA ASP A 228 0.31 -3.25 -12.99
C ASP A 228 0.28 -2.18 -14.08
N PHE A 229 -0.04 -2.60 -15.30
CA PHE A 229 -0.14 -1.76 -16.47
C PHE A 229 -1.60 -1.62 -16.89
N ARG A 230 -2.05 -0.39 -17.10
CA ARG A 230 -3.43 -0.10 -17.50
C ARG A 230 -3.49 0.89 -18.65
N LEU A 231 -4.33 0.55 -19.62
CA LEU A 231 -4.73 1.43 -20.71
C LEU A 231 -6.19 1.81 -20.50
N TYR A 232 -6.48 3.11 -20.57
CA TYR A 232 -7.83 3.65 -20.41
C TYR A 232 -8.25 4.25 -21.74
N PHE A 233 -9.34 3.76 -22.30
CA PHE A 233 -9.94 4.26 -23.53
C PHE A 233 -11.12 5.15 -23.21
N GLY A 234 -11.37 6.22 -23.98
CA GLY A 234 -12.44 7.16 -23.70
C GLY A 234 -13.56 7.09 -24.75
N ALA A 235 -14.80 7.12 -24.28
CA ALA A 235 -16.00 7.27 -25.10
C ALA A 235 -17.11 7.98 -24.32
N MET A 236 -18.07 8.58 -25.04
CA MET A 236 -19.28 9.17 -24.46
C MET A 236 -20.50 8.53 -25.13
N VAL A 237 -21.47 8.11 -24.34
CA VAL A 237 -22.79 7.68 -24.81
C VAL A 237 -23.80 8.56 -24.10
N GLU A 238 -24.40 9.49 -24.85
CA GLU A 238 -25.27 10.53 -24.30
C GLU A 238 -24.57 11.32 -23.17
N GLU A 239 -25.12 11.31 -21.96
CA GLU A 239 -24.60 12.00 -20.77
C GLU A 239 -23.74 11.08 -19.88
N VAL A 240 -23.50 9.85 -20.32
CA VAL A 240 -22.71 8.85 -19.59
C VAL A 240 -21.32 8.73 -20.22
N ALA A 241 -20.29 8.93 -19.42
CA ALA A 241 -18.92 8.69 -19.83
C ALA A 241 -18.59 7.21 -19.68
N ILE A 242 -18.05 6.61 -20.73
CA ILE A 242 -17.66 5.21 -20.77
C ILE A 242 -16.14 5.14 -20.96
N GLN A 243 -15.50 4.33 -20.13
CA GLN A 243 -14.06 4.16 -20.11
C GLN A 243 -13.68 2.68 -20.15
N PRO A 244 -13.57 2.04 -21.33
CA PRO A 244 -13.01 0.70 -21.40
C PRO A 244 -11.56 0.69 -20.88
N ILE A 245 -11.21 -0.30 -20.08
CA ILE A 245 -9.90 -0.42 -19.45
C ILE A 245 -9.32 -1.79 -19.79
N VAL A 246 -8.05 -1.82 -20.18
CA VAL A 246 -7.27 -3.07 -20.25
C VAL A 246 -6.27 -3.06 -19.10
N LYS A 247 -6.43 -3.98 -18.15
CA LYS A 247 -5.51 -4.18 -17.02
C LYS A 247 -4.67 -5.43 -17.21
N LEU A 248 -3.36 -5.28 -17.08
CA LEU A 248 -2.38 -6.35 -17.05
C LEU A 248 -1.55 -6.23 -15.78
N ALA A 249 -1.70 -7.18 -14.85
CA ALA A 249 -0.96 -7.19 -13.59
C ALA A 249 -0.15 -8.48 -13.45
N TYR A 250 1.12 -8.36 -13.08
CA TYR A 250 2.03 -9.47 -12.84
C TYR A 250 2.73 -9.29 -11.49
N ASN A 251 2.85 -10.37 -10.72
CA ASN A 251 3.69 -10.39 -9.52
C ASN A 251 4.44 -11.73 -9.45
N GLY A 252 5.73 -11.70 -9.15
CA GLY A 252 6.60 -12.87 -9.08
C GLY A 252 7.51 -12.84 -7.87
N ALA A 253 7.69 -14.01 -7.24
CA ALA A 253 8.75 -14.26 -6.27
C ALA A 253 10.09 -14.37 -7.01
N LEU A 254 11.13 -13.73 -6.47
CA LEU A 254 12.48 -13.73 -6.99
C LEU A 254 13.39 -14.62 -6.13
N GLY A 255 14.23 -15.41 -6.80
CA GLY A 255 15.08 -16.38 -6.13
C GLY A 255 14.34 -17.69 -5.81
N LYS A 256 14.95 -18.51 -4.97
CA LYS A 256 14.51 -19.88 -4.66
C LYS A 256 14.35 -20.12 -3.16
N GLN A 257 14.37 -19.11 -2.33
CA GLN A 257 14.34 -19.22 -0.86
C GLN A 257 12.92 -19.08 -0.27
N HIS A 258 11.94 -18.66 -1.08
CA HIS A 258 10.56 -18.39 -0.68
C HIS A 258 9.60 -18.48 -1.88
N ASN A 259 8.29 -18.36 -1.62
CA ASN A 259 7.22 -18.36 -2.62
C ASN A 259 6.29 -17.13 -2.55
N ASN A 260 6.64 -16.10 -1.77
CA ASN A 260 5.83 -14.89 -1.67
C ASN A 260 5.99 -13.99 -2.90
N THR A 261 4.88 -13.74 -3.61
CA THR A 261 4.86 -12.92 -4.85
C THR A 261 4.74 -11.41 -4.59
N SER A 262 4.45 -10.98 -3.37
CA SER A 262 4.37 -9.57 -2.99
C SER A 262 4.97 -9.36 -1.60
N VAL A 263 6.25 -8.98 -1.59
CA VAL A 263 6.98 -8.66 -0.37
C VAL A 263 6.87 -7.17 -0.11
N THR A 264 6.41 -6.80 1.09
CA THR A 264 6.38 -5.40 1.54
C THR A 264 7.06 -5.26 2.89
N ALA A 265 7.71 -4.12 3.15
CA ALA A 265 8.35 -3.88 4.44
C ALA A 265 7.32 -3.84 5.58
N LEU A 266 6.13 -3.30 5.30
CA LEU A 266 5.02 -3.33 6.25
C LEU A 266 4.52 -4.76 6.51
N GLY A 267 4.33 -5.57 5.46
CA GLY A 267 3.91 -6.97 5.60
C GLY A 267 4.97 -7.86 6.26
N ALA A 268 6.23 -7.44 6.29
CA ALA A 268 7.32 -8.13 6.98
C ALA A 268 7.60 -7.56 8.38
N LEU A 269 6.87 -6.55 8.86
CA LEU A 269 7.21 -5.80 10.07
C LEU A 269 7.17 -6.64 11.34
N GLU A 270 6.11 -7.45 11.52
CA GLU A 270 5.97 -8.34 12.67
C GLU A 270 7.06 -9.42 12.67
N ASP A 271 7.27 -10.02 11.51
CA ASP A 271 8.31 -11.02 11.31
C ASP A 271 9.70 -10.43 11.58
N SER A 272 9.93 -9.20 11.13
CA SER A 272 11.19 -8.48 11.36
C SER A 272 11.47 -8.31 12.85
N VAL A 273 10.45 -7.99 13.65
CA VAL A 273 10.56 -7.88 15.11
C VAL A 273 10.87 -9.22 15.75
N THR A 274 10.23 -10.29 15.30
CA THR A 274 10.48 -11.66 15.76
C THR A 274 11.94 -12.06 15.48
N VAL A 275 12.38 -11.93 14.22
CA VAL A 275 13.76 -12.25 13.80
C VAL A 275 14.77 -11.38 14.55
N ALA A 276 14.55 -10.07 14.67
CA ALA A 276 15.47 -9.17 15.37
C ALA A 276 15.60 -9.52 16.87
N SER A 277 14.50 -9.98 17.49
CA SER A 277 14.52 -10.41 18.90
C SER A 277 15.33 -11.69 19.10
N VAL A 278 15.24 -12.66 18.17
CA VAL A 278 16.07 -13.87 18.18
C VAL A 278 17.55 -13.53 17.97
N ILE A 279 17.86 -12.67 16.99
CA ILE A 279 19.22 -12.18 16.77
C ILE A 279 19.79 -11.56 18.05
N SER A 280 18.99 -10.77 18.76
CA SER A 280 19.42 -10.09 19.98
C SER A 280 19.65 -11.06 21.16
N SER A 281 18.87 -12.15 21.26
CA SER A 281 19.05 -13.16 22.31
C SER A 281 20.29 -14.03 22.08
N VAL A 282 20.61 -14.37 20.83
CA VAL A 282 21.83 -15.12 20.46
C VAL A 282 23.08 -14.37 20.93
N PHE A 283 23.13 -13.05 20.73
CA PHE A 283 24.31 -12.26 21.09
C PHE A 283 24.43 -11.90 22.57
N THR A 284 23.39 -12.13 23.38
CA THR A 284 23.37 -11.84 24.83
C THR A 284 23.51 -13.11 25.69
N GLY A 285 23.85 -14.25 25.09
CA GLY A 285 24.06 -15.52 25.80
C GLY A 285 22.75 -16.30 26.05
N GLY A 286 21.68 -15.99 25.33
CA GLY A 286 20.43 -16.76 25.35
C GLY A 286 20.56 -18.10 24.62
N ALA A 287 19.68 -19.05 24.95
CA ALA A 287 19.72 -20.45 24.49
C ALA A 287 19.39 -20.69 22.99
N GLY A 288 19.42 -19.66 22.14
CA GLY A 288 19.14 -19.78 20.71
C GLY A 288 20.44 -19.83 19.90
N GLY A 289 20.74 -20.96 19.25
CA GLY A 289 21.81 -21.03 18.25
C GLY A 289 21.42 -20.33 16.94
N ALA A 290 22.43 -19.94 16.14
CA ALA A 290 22.23 -19.31 14.82
C ALA A 290 21.42 -20.17 13.82
N ASP A 291 21.34 -21.49 14.07
CA ASP A 291 20.63 -22.49 13.26
C ASP A 291 19.08 -22.41 13.38
N GLY A 292 18.56 -21.53 14.27
CA GLY A 292 17.13 -21.42 14.60
C GLY A 292 16.42 -20.15 14.11
N LEU A 293 17.01 -19.37 13.20
CA LEU A 293 16.36 -18.15 12.68
C LEU A 293 15.20 -18.52 11.75
N THR A 294 13.99 -18.51 12.30
CA THR A 294 12.75 -18.72 11.55
C THR A 294 12.16 -17.38 11.13
N SER A 295 11.80 -17.29 9.86
CA SER A 295 11.03 -16.20 9.30
C SER A 295 9.82 -16.81 8.59
N THR A 296 8.65 -16.20 8.74
CA THR A 296 7.43 -16.55 7.98
C THR A 296 7.61 -16.36 6.47
N TYR A 297 8.60 -15.57 6.06
CA TYR A 297 8.99 -15.39 4.66
C TYR A 297 10.03 -16.42 4.19
N ALA A 298 10.78 -17.04 5.11
CA ALA A 298 11.78 -18.03 4.79
C ALA A 298 11.16 -19.42 4.64
N GLY A 299 11.44 -20.10 3.51
CA GLY A 299 11.17 -21.53 3.35
C GLY A 299 12.42 -22.39 3.58
N THR A 300 12.21 -23.63 3.99
CA THR A 300 13.13 -24.76 3.74
C THR A 300 12.54 -25.60 2.59
N PRO A 301 13.30 -26.18 1.63
CA PRO A 301 14.59 -25.86 1.02
C PRO A 301 14.42 -24.97 -0.26
N THR A 302 15.49 -24.82 -1.05
CA THR A 302 15.54 -24.18 -2.37
C THR A 302 14.36 -24.58 -3.28
N TRP A 303 13.37 -23.70 -3.42
CA TRP A 303 12.22 -23.82 -4.31
C TRP A 303 12.68 -24.18 -5.72
N LYS A 304 12.20 -25.32 -6.23
CA LYS A 304 12.53 -25.80 -7.57
C LYS A 304 11.77 -25.03 -8.65
N LYS A 305 10.57 -24.54 -8.33
CA LYS A 305 9.77 -23.65 -9.18
C LYS A 305 9.31 -22.42 -8.38
N GLY A 306 9.56 -21.23 -8.94
CA GLY A 306 9.17 -19.96 -8.33
C GLY A 306 7.69 -19.66 -8.49
N ALA A 307 7.12 -18.94 -7.52
CA ALA A 307 5.73 -18.52 -7.55
C ALA A 307 5.55 -17.25 -8.39
N TRP A 308 4.46 -17.18 -9.16
CA TRP A 308 4.04 -15.96 -9.84
C TRP A 308 2.54 -15.98 -10.13
N ASN A 309 1.96 -14.79 -10.32
CA ASN A 309 0.59 -14.62 -10.79
C ASN A 309 0.52 -13.59 -11.91
N LEU A 310 -0.42 -13.80 -12.83
CA LEU A 310 -0.75 -12.91 -13.92
C LEU A 310 -2.27 -12.69 -13.94
N THR A 311 -2.70 -11.45 -14.07
CA THR A 311 -4.10 -11.09 -14.28
C THR A 311 -4.22 -10.24 -15.52
N LEU A 312 -5.06 -10.68 -16.46
CA LEU A 312 -5.50 -9.90 -17.61
C LEU A 312 -7.00 -9.67 -17.46
N ALA A 313 -7.39 -8.44 -17.16
CA ALA A 313 -8.79 -8.09 -16.89
C ALA A 313 -9.21 -6.86 -17.71
N PRO A 314 -10.06 -7.02 -18.74
CA PRO A 314 -10.85 -5.91 -19.22
C PRO A 314 -11.82 -5.45 -18.13
N ALA A 315 -11.98 -4.14 -18.01
CA ALA A 315 -12.95 -3.49 -17.15
C ALA A 315 -13.66 -2.37 -17.92
N LEU A 316 -14.79 -1.92 -17.39
CA LEU A 316 -15.58 -0.84 -18.00
C LEU A 316 -15.89 0.22 -16.96
N GLY A 317 -15.15 1.32 -16.95
CA GLY A 317 -15.52 2.50 -16.17
C GLY A 317 -16.77 3.14 -16.75
N ILE A 318 -17.74 3.45 -15.90
CA ILE A 318 -18.98 4.12 -16.25
C ILE A 318 -19.13 5.28 -15.28
N THR A 319 -19.21 6.51 -15.79
CA THR A 319 -19.40 7.70 -14.98
C THR A 319 -20.67 8.43 -15.37
N ALA A 320 -21.49 8.76 -14.38
CA ALA A 320 -22.64 9.63 -14.53
C ALA A 320 -22.56 10.76 -13.50
N ASN A 321 -22.89 11.98 -13.90
CA ASN A 321 -22.80 13.16 -13.05
C ASN A 321 -24.11 13.95 -13.08
N SER A 322 -24.44 14.55 -11.95
CA SER A 322 -25.49 15.55 -11.78
C SER A 322 -24.91 16.74 -10.99
N ASP A 323 -25.73 17.75 -10.71
CA ASP A 323 -25.29 18.93 -9.95
C ASP A 323 -24.89 18.62 -8.50
N ILE A 324 -25.39 17.52 -7.93
CA ILE A 324 -25.18 17.15 -6.52
C ILE A 324 -24.47 15.80 -6.41
N VAL A 325 -24.79 14.85 -7.29
CA VAL A 325 -24.34 13.45 -7.19
C VAL A 325 -23.48 13.08 -8.39
N SER A 326 -22.33 12.46 -8.11
CA SER A 326 -21.50 11.77 -9.09
C SER A 326 -21.43 10.29 -8.77
N LEU A 327 -21.56 9.44 -9.79
CA LEU A 327 -21.49 7.98 -9.70
C LEU A 327 -20.39 7.48 -10.63
N TYR A 328 -19.51 6.62 -10.11
CA TYR A 328 -18.55 5.85 -10.88
C TYR A 328 -18.76 4.36 -10.61
N VAL A 329 -18.74 3.52 -11.63
CA VAL A 329 -18.78 2.06 -11.51
C VAL A 329 -17.77 1.43 -12.48
N GLU A 330 -17.06 0.41 -12.03
CA GLU A 330 -16.06 -0.33 -12.80
C GLU A 330 -16.24 -1.85 -12.60
N PRO A 331 -17.17 -2.51 -13.32
CA PRO A 331 -17.18 -3.95 -13.45
C PRO A 331 -15.96 -4.44 -14.25
N SER A 332 -15.44 -5.60 -13.87
CA SER A 332 -14.28 -6.25 -14.48
C SER A 332 -14.48 -7.76 -14.57
N LEU A 333 -14.01 -8.34 -15.68
CA LEU A 333 -14.06 -9.78 -15.92
C LEU A 333 -12.87 -10.19 -16.77
N GLY A 334 -12.09 -11.17 -16.34
CA GLY A 334 -10.82 -11.51 -16.95
C GLY A 334 -10.24 -12.85 -16.58
N LEU A 335 -9.02 -13.09 -17.02
CA LEU A 335 -8.25 -14.30 -16.78
C LEU A 335 -7.24 -14.07 -15.66
N LYS A 336 -7.19 -15.02 -14.72
CA LYS A 336 -6.15 -15.15 -13.71
C LYS A 336 -5.36 -16.42 -13.97
N ILE A 337 -4.04 -16.29 -14.04
CA ILE A 337 -3.10 -17.42 -14.12
C ILE A 337 -2.26 -17.40 -12.85
N THR A 338 -2.19 -18.52 -12.15
CA THR A 338 -1.40 -18.65 -10.92
C THR A 338 -0.44 -19.82 -11.05
N GLN A 339 0.85 -19.55 -10.90
CA GLN A 339 1.86 -20.57 -10.65
C GLN A 339 2.16 -20.55 -9.16
N SER A 340 1.65 -21.54 -8.42
CA SER A 340 2.11 -21.77 -7.05
C SER A 340 3.58 -22.16 -7.08
N GLY A 341 4.37 -21.64 -6.14
CA GLY A 341 5.73 -22.14 -5.95
C GLY A 341 5.70 -23.64 -5.62
N SER A 342 6.75 -24.38 -5.99
CA SER A 342 6.93 -25.77 -5.54
C SER A 342 8.36 -26.07 -5.10
N ALA A 343 8.50 -26.60 -3.89
CA ALA A 343 9.78 -27.03 -3.32
C ALA A 343 10.23 -28.40 -3.86
N THR A 344 9.27 -29.25 -4.24
CA THR A 344 9.52 -30.65 -4.59
C THR A 344 9.47 -30.90 -6.09
N ASP A 345 8.65 -30.15 -6.83
CA ASP A 345 8.32 -30.37 -8.23
C ASP A 345 8.71 -29.17 -9.12
N ASN A 346 9.68 -29.37 -10.02
CA ASN A 346 10.07 -28.37 -11.01
C ASN A 346 9.11 -28.27 -12.20
N LYS A 347 8.13 -29.18 -12.31
CA LYS A 347 7.11 -29.24 -13.36
C LYS A 347 5.73 -28.82 -12.88
N ALA A 348 5.61 -28.30 -11.65
CA ALA A 348 4.33 -27.86 -11.09
C ALA A 348 3.59 -26.95 -12.08
N LYS A 349 2.36 -27.27 -12.44
CA LYS A 349 1.64 -26.58 -13.52
C LYS A 349 0.93 -25.32 -13.03
N GLU A 350 0.68 -24.42 -13.96
CA GLU A 350 -0.12 -23.23 -13.77
C GLU A 350 -1.61 -23.60 -13.60
N THR A 351 -2.31 -22.85 -12.75
CA THR A 351 -3.77 -22.92 -12.63
C THR A 351 -4.40 -21.71 -13.32
N TYR A 352 -5.55 -21.95 -13.94
CA TYR A 352 -6.31 -20.94 -14.67
C TYR A 352 -7.63 -20.70 -13.94
N GLY A 353 -7.98 -19.44 -13.75
CA GLY A 353 -9.20 -19.03 -13.07
C GLY A 353 -9.76 -17.74 -13.63
N LEU A 354 -10.96 -17.39 -13.18
CA LEU A 354 -11.63 -16.16 -13.54
C LEU A 354 -11.23 -15.05 -12.56
N ALA A 355 -10.76 -13.92 -13.09
CA ALA A 355 -10.67 -12.67 -12.34
C ALA A 355 -11.98 -11.91 -12.54
N TRP A 356 -12.68 -11.54 -11.47
CA TRP A 356 -13.88 -10.73 -11.58
C TRP A 356 -14.04 -9.86 -10.35
N GLY A 357 -14.70 -8.72 -10.54
CA GLY A 357 -15.06 -7.81 -9.48
C GLY A 357 -15.72 -6.55 -10.01
N THR A 358 -16.39 -5.82 -9.14
CA THR A 358 -17.05 -4.56 -9.44
C THR A 358 -16.67 -3.57 -8.35
N TYR A 359 -16.11 -2.45 -8.77
CA TYR A 359 -15.85 -1.30 -7.92
C TYR A 359 -16.89 -0.21 -8.19
N ALA A 360 -17.31 0.53 -7.16
CA ALA A 360 -18.24 1.64 -7.30
C ALA A 360 -17.91 2.76 -6.31
N GLU A 361 -18.09 4.00 -6.76
CA GLU A 361 -17.97 5.21 -5.94
C GLU A 361 -19.21 6.08 -6.14
N ILE A 362 -19.68 6.71 -5.06
CA ILE A 362 -20.67 7.76 -5.11
C ILE A 362 -20.18 8.96 -4.31
N TYR A 363 -20.29 10.13 -4.93
CA TYR A 363 -19.95 11.41 -4.33
C TYR A 363 -21.21 12.26 -4.26
N ILE A 364 -21.43 12.87 -3.11
CA ILE A 364 -22.54 13.78 -2.85
C ILE A 364 -21.92 15.12 -2.46
N THR A 365 -22.21 16.16 -3.22
CA THR A 365 -21.69 17.52 -3.03
C THR A 365 -22.86 18.49 -2.83
N PRO A 366 -23.46 18.55 -1.63
CA PRO A 366 -24.62 19.41 -1.38
C PRO A 366 -24.32 20.89 -1.63
N ILE A 367 -23.06 21.28 -1.44
CA ILE A 367 -22.50 22.58 -1.77
C ILE A 367 -21.10 22.39 -2.33
N LYS A 368 -20.61 23.38 -3.10
CA LYS A 368 -19.31 23.32 -3.80
C LYS A 368 -18.11 22.92 -2.94
N ASN A 369 -18.16 23.22 -1.65
CA ASN A 369 -17.02 23.05 -0.76
C ASN A 369 -17.12 21.80 0.11
N LEU A 370 -18.23 21.08 0.11
CA LEU A 370 -18.42 19.93 1.00
C LEU A 370 -18.81 18.71 0.19
N GLU A 371 -18.02 17.66 0.30
CA GLU A 371 -18.21 16.39 -0.37
C GLU A 371 -18.33 15.28 0.67
N TRP A 372 -19.37 14.46 0.53
CA TRP A 372 -19.50 13.18 1.20
C TRP A 372 -19.32 12.07 0.17
N TYR A 373 -18.42 11.14 0.43
CA TYR A 373 -18.12 10.04 -0.48
C TYR A 373 -18.48 8.69 0.14
N PHE A 374 -18.81 7.74 -0.72
CA PHE A 374 -18.82 6.32 -0.41
C PHE A 374 -18.14 5.55 -1.53
N GLU A 375 -17.46 4.46 -1.17
CA GLU A 375 -16.91 3.50 -2.11
C GLU A 375 -17.26 2.08 -1.66
N ALA A 376 -17.41 1.19 -2.64
CA ALA A 376 -17.61 -0.23 -2.41
C ALA A 376 -16.87 -1.06 -3.47
N ASP A 377 -16.31 -2.18 -3.04
CA ASP A 377 -15.69 -3.19 -3.86
C ASP A 377 -16.37 -4.54 -3.59
N VAL A 378 -16.79 -5.20 -4.66
CA VAL A 378 -17.26 -6.58 -4.65
C VAL A 378 -16.32 -7.39 -5.53
N SER A 379 -15.68 -8.42 -5.00
CA SER A 379 -14.79 -9.28 -5.78
C SER A 379 -14.95 -10.75 -5.42
N GLY A 380 -14.25 -11.62 -6.17
CA GLY A 380 -14.07 -13.02 -5.79
C GLY A 380 -13.53 -13.16 -4.37
N GLY A 381 -13.92 -14.27 -3.72
CA GLY A 381 -13.70 -14.58 -2.31
C GLY A 381 -12.30 -14.37 -1.75
N ASP A 382 -12.22 -14.21 -0.43
CA ASP A 382 -10.97 -13.99 0.28
C ASP A 382 -10.15 -15.29 0.35
N ALA A 383 -8.88 -15.23 -0.04
CA ALA A 383 -7.98 -16.38 0.06
C ALA A 383 -7.78 -16.84 1.52
N THR A 384 -8.05 -15.96 2.49
CA THR A 384 -7.97 -16.29 3.93
C THR A 384 -9.28 -16.80 4.52
N ILE A 385 -10.42 -16.65 3.83
CA ILE A 385 -11.73 -17.18 4.24
C ILE A 385 -12.36 -17.92 3.06
N PRO A 386 -11.91 -19.15 2.76
CA PRO A 386 -12.27 -19.88 1.53
C PRO A 386 -13.77 -20.16 1.37
N GLU A 387 -14.53 -20.09 2.46
CA GLU A 387 -15.98 -20.36 2.49
C GLU A 387 -16.83 -19.18 2.00
N LEU A 388 -16.26 -17.98 1.90
CA LEU A 388 -16.95 -16.80 1.38
C LEU A 388 -16.65 -16.65 -0.12
N PRO A 389 -17.58 -16.98 -1.03
CA PRO A 389 -17.34 -16.89 -2.47
C PRO A 389 -17.23 -15.44 -2.98
N VAL A 390 -17.69 -14.48 -2.17
CA VAL A 390 -17.73 -13.05 -2.48
C VAL A 390 -17.15 -12.26 -1.32
N LYS A 391 -16.24 -11.35 -1.62
CA LYS A 391 -15.74 -10.34 -0.70
C LYS A 391 -16.49 -9.04 -0.96
N PHE A 392 -16.95 -8.39 0.10
CA PHE A 392 -17.48 -7.02 0.07
C PHE A 392 -16.65 -6.14 0.98
N ALA A 393 -16.15 -5.03 0.46
CA ALA A 393 -15.49 -3.99 1.22
C ALA A 393 -16.16 -2.65 0.91
N ALA A 394 -16.32 -1.79 1.90
CA ALA A 394 -16.90 -0.47 1.71
C ALA A 394 -16.20 0.56 2.61
N SER A 395 -16.22 1.82 2.18
CA SER A 395 -15.70 2.93 2.97
C SER A 395 -16.45 4.24 2.68
N THR A 396 -16.33 5.20 3.59
CA THR A 396 -17.01 6.49 3.51
C THR A 396 -16.24 7.59 4.23
N GLY A 397 -16.57 8.83 3.92
CA GLY A 397 -16.10 9.99 4.67
C GLY A 397 -16.31 11.31 3.95
N ILE A 398 -15.76 12.36 4.54
CA ILE A 398 -16.02 13.74 4.15
C ILE A 398 -14.73 14.41 3.69
N THR A 399 -14.85 15.20 2.62
CA THR A 399 -13.84 16.17 2.17
C THR A 399 -14.44 17.57 2.28
N TRP A 400 -13.78 18.47 3.00
CA TRP A 400 -14.10 19.89 3.02
C TRP A 400 -13.05 20.66 2.24
N TYR A 401 -13.41 21.18 1.07
CA TYR A 401 -12.56 22.03 0.26
C TYR A 401 -12.47 23.43 0.86
N LEU A 402 -11.24 23.88 1.05
CA LEU A 402 -10.90 25.14 1.69
C LEU A 402 -10.41 26.15 0.64
N PRO A 403 -10.58 27.45 0.87
CA PRO A 403 -10.01 28.47 -0.02
C PRO A 403 -8.49 28.36 -0.15
N ALA A 404 -7.95 28.81 -1.29
CA ALA A 404 -6.51 29.08 -1.40
C ALA A 404 -6.11 30.18 -0.41
N LEU A 405 -4.95 30.03 0.24
CA LEU A 405 -4.41 30.99 1.21
C LEU A 405 -3.49 32.01 0.53
#